data_AF-A0A7X3Y6I4-F1
#
_entry.id   AF-A0A7X3Y6I4-F1
#
_cell.length_a   1.000
_cell.length_b   1.000
_cell.length_c   1.000
_cell.angle_alpha   90.00
_cell.angle_beta   90.00
_cell.angle_gamma   90.00
#
_symmetry.space_group_name_H-M   'P 1'
#
loop_
_entity.id
_entity.type
_entity.pdbx_description
1 polymer ?
#
loop_
_entity_poly.entity_id
_entity_poly.type
_entity_poly.pdbx_seq_one_letter_code
_entity_poly.pdbx_strand_id
1 'polypeptide(L)'
;VLDWGGLAEEAAALEVNTFAIPDSMEFRHAIAFTNSYHTSYAALCWPNMLRLAEGETLLVHGAAGGVGIAAVEIGKILGARVIATAGSAEKLAAAREHGADHAIDYREADFREEVLALTDGRGADVIYDPVGGEVFEQSLRCIAFEGRIMPVGFAGGAIQQIPANILLVKTVSVVGMNFGTYVGWSPNDIRYEMEDRLRAGMDRLFAWFEEGRLKPRVDMTFPLEGFKDAMAAVLSRRAIGRVALVMEE
;
A
#
# COMPACT_ATOMS: atom_id res chain seq x y z
N VAL A 1 -16.40 0.71 -0.83
CA VAL A 1 -16.54 1.46 -2.10
C VAL A 1 -17.94 2.04 -2.19
N LEU A 2 -18.07 3.21 -2.80
CA LEU A 2 -19.35 3.86 -3.09
C LEU A 2 -19.55 3.85 -4.61
N ASP A 3 -20.60 3.19 -5.10
CA ASP A 3 -20.77 2.95 -6.54
C ASP A 3 -20.93 4.24 -7.35
N TRP A 4 -21.40 5.32 -6.70
CA TRP A 4 -21.57 6.66 -7.29
C TRP A 4 -20.53 7.69 -6.83
N GLY A 5 -19.49 7.24 -6.11
CA GLY A 5 -18.47 8.10 -5.51
C GLY A 5 -18.88 8.67 -4.14
N GLY A 6 -17.91 9.32 -3.48
CA GLY A 6 -18.08 9.92 -2.15
C GLY A 6 -17.55 11.34 -2.03
N LEU A 7 -17.26 11.99 -3.15
CA LEU A 7 -16.87 13.41 -3.19
C LEU A 7 -18.14 14.27 -3.27
N ALA A 8 -18.96 14.19 -2.22
CA ALA A 8 -20.26 14.83 -2.09
C ALA A 8 -20.60 15.00 -0.59
N GLU A 9 -21.57 15.85 -0.28
CA GLU A 9 -22.06 16.06 1.09
C GLU A 9 -22.79 14.82 1.63
N GLU A 10 -23.48 14.09 0.74
CA GLU A 10 -24.15 12.83 1.02
C GLU A 10 -23.79 11.78 -0.03
N ALA A 11 -23.73 10.51 0.37
CA ALA A 11 -23.49 9.39 -0.54
C ALA A 11 -24.26 8.15 -0.12
N ALA A 12 -24.79 7.42 -1.12
CA ALA A 12 -25.39 6.12 -0.90
C ALA A 12 -24.30 5.04 -0.82
N ALA A 13 -24.30 4.29 0.28
CA ALA A 13 -23.40 3.17 0.52
C ALA A 13 -24.18 1.86 0.64
N LEU A 14 -23.59 0.77 0.14
CA LEU A 14 -24.06 -0.57 0.46
C LEU A 14 -23.51 -1.00 1.82
N GLU A 15 -24.34 -1.63 2.65
CA GLU A 15 -23.97 -2.06 4.01
C GLU A 15 -22.69 -2.93 4.05
N VAL A 16 -22.53 -3.82 3.07
CA VAL A 16 -21.35 -4.68 2.88
C VAL A 16 -20.02 -3.91 2.76
N ASN A 17 -20.10 -2.63 2.39
CA ASN A 17 -18.97 -1.71 2.21
C ASN A 17 -18.86 -0.66 3.33
N THR A 18 -19.67 -0.78 4.38
CA THR A 18 -19.68 0.12 5.54
C THR A 18 -19.06 -0.55 6.76
N PHE A 19 -18.25 0.22 7.48
CA PHE A 19 -17.53 -0.21 8.67
C PHE A 19 -17.69 0.86 9.74
N ALA A 20 -17.95 0.46 10.98
CA ALA A 20 -18.02 1.39 12.10
C ALA A 20 -16.62 1.93 12.41
N ILE A 21 -16.47 3.26 12.43
CA ILE A 21 -15.22 3.91 12.80
C ILE A 21 -15.09 3.81 14.33
N PRO A 22 -13.96 3.35 14.88
CA PRO A 22 -13.75 3.36 16.33
C PRO A 22 -13.83 4.78 16.90
N ASP A 23 -14.39 4.94 18.11
CA ASP A 23 -14.51 6.25 18.78
C ASP A 23 -13.15 6.93 19.01
N SER A 24 -12.06 6.15 19.04
CA SER A 24 -10.69 6.62 19.19
C SER A 24 -10.09 7.21 17.90
N MET A 25 -10.78 7.10 16.76
CA MET A 25 -10.29 7.49 15.45
C MET A 25 -10.99 8.73 14.92
N GLU A 26 -10.21 9.79 14.68
CA GLU A 26 -10.70 10.96 13.95
C GLU A 26 -11.11 10.58 12.51
N PHE A 27 -12.23 11.13 12.04
CA PHE A 27 -12.84 10.79 10.74
C PHE A 27 -11.85 10.88 9.57
N ARG A 28 -11.00 11.92 9.54
CA ARG A 28 -10.00 12.10 8.48
C ARG A 28 -9.04 10.93 8.35
N HIS A 29 -8.74 10.21 9.44
CA HIS A 29 -7.85 9.05 9.40
C HIS A 29 -8.56 7.80 8.87
N ALA A 30 -9.87 7.67 9.09
CA ALA A 30 -10.67 6.53 8.64
C ALA A 30 -10.65 6.36 7.11
N ILE A 31 -10.48 7.44 6.35
CA ILE A 31 -10.43 7.39 4.87
C ILE A 31 -9.25 6.54 4.37
N ALA A 32 -8.19 6.39 5.16
CA ALA A 32 -7.03 5.58 4.79
C ALA A 32 -7.34 4.08 4.91
N PHE A 33 -8.25 3.69 5.81
CA PHE A 33 -8.49 2.29 6.15
C PHE A 33 -9.16 1.52 5.03
N THR A 34 -10.29 2.04 4.54
CA THR A 34 -11.14 1.35 3.56
C THR A 34 -10.47 1.13 2.20
N ASN A 35 -9.40 1.85 1.90
CA ASN A 35 -8.65 1.71 0.66
C ASN A 35 -7.20 1.32 0.91
N SER A 36 -6.37 2.23 1.45
CA SER A 36 -4.92 2.01 1.54
C SER A 36 -4.55 0.87 2.49
N TYR A 37 -5.05 0.87 3.72
CA TYR A 37 -4.74 -0.21 4.66
C TYR A 37 -5.40 -1.51 4.28
N HIS A 38 -6.66 -1.49 3.82
CA HIS A 38 -7.33 -2.74 3.44
C HIS A 38 -6.67 -3.39 2.22
N THR A 39 -6.25 -2.60 1.23
CA THR A 39 -5.47 -3.10 0.09
C THR A 39 -4.14 -3.70 0.55
N SER A 40 -3.37 -2.98 1.39
CA SER A 40 -2.09 -3.47 1.88
C SER A 40 -2.23 -4.69 2.80
N TYR A 41 -3.29 -4.76 3.61
CA TYR A 41 -3.61 -5.91 4.43
C TYR A 41 -3.96 -7.13 3.57
N ALA A 42 -4.82 -6.97 2.58
CA ALA A 42 -5.14 -8.06 1.66
C ALA A 42 -3.89 -8.56 0.93
N ALA A 43 -3.09 -7.63 0.38
CA ALA A 43 -1.86 -7.94 -0.32
C ALA A 43 -0.87 -8.73 0.55
N LEU A 44 -0.64 -8.30 1.79
CA LEU A 44 0.41 -8.87 2.65
C LEU A 44 -0.07 -10.05 3.49
N CYS A 45 -1.33 -10.07 3.92
CA CYS A 45 -1.82 -11.04 4.92
C CYS A 45 -2.62 -12.19 4.31
N TRP A 46 -3.25 -12.02 3.14
CA TRP A 46 -4.14 -13.07 2.63
C TRP A 46 -3.35 -14.31 2.15
N PRO A 47 -3.87 -15.53 2.40
CA PRO A 47 -3.11 -16.76 2.12
C PRO A 47 -2.71 -16.96 0.65
N ASN A 48 -3.51 -16.43 -0.28
CA ASN A 48 -3.31 -16.52 -1.72
C ASN A 48 -2.68 -15.25 -2.34
N MET A 49 -2.24 -14.31 -1.50
CA MET A 49 -1.56 -13.09 -1.93
C MET A 49 -0.06 -13.20 -1.64
N LEU A 50 0.61 -12.12 -1.23
CA LEU A 50 2.05 -12.17 -0.91
C LEU A 50 2.33 -12.99 0.35
N ARG A 51 1.37 -13.08 1.29
CA ARG A 51 1.46 -13.84 2.53
C ARG A 51 2.82 -13.65 3.22
N LEU A 52 3.11 -12.40 3.59
CA LEU A 52 4.34 -12.01 4.28
C LEU A 52 4.45 -12.76 5.61
N ALA A 53 5.60 -13.38 5.84
CA ALA A 53 5.91 -14.07 7.08
C ALA A 53 6.89 -13.27 7.95
N GLU A 54 6.90 -13.58 9.25
CA GLU A 54 7.87 -13.04 10.20
C GLU A 54 9.31 -13.36 9.76
N GLY A 55 10.21 -12.39 9.90
CA GLY A 55 11.62 -12.52 9.53
C GLY A 55 11.93 -12.34 8.05
N GLU A 56 10.92 -12.29 7.18
CA GLU A 56 11.13 -12.01 5.75
C GLU A 56 11.54 -10.55 5.51
N THR A 57 12.28 -10.31 4.43
CA THR A 57 12.58 -8.96 3.95
C THR A 57 11.50 -8.47 3.00
N LEU A 58 10.82 -7.40 3.39
CA LEU A 58 9.81 -6.69 2.59
C LEU A 58 10.43 -5.45 1.95
N LEU A 59 10.44 -5.37 0.63
CA LEU A 59 10.74 -4.16 -0.13
C LEU A 59 9.44 -3.42 -0.50
N VAL A 60 9.30 -2.18 -0.05
CA VAL A 60 8.14 -1.33 -0.36
C VAL A 60 8.54 -0.17 -1.25
N HIS A 61 7.99 -0.13 -2.46
CA HIS A 61 8.12 1.02 -3.35
C HIS A 61 7.06 2.08 -3.10
N GLY A 62 7.42 3.35 -3.36
CA GLY A 62 6.51 4.47 -3.09
C GLY A 62 6.10 4.54 -1.62
N ALA A 63 7.01 4.21 -0.70
CA ALA A 63 6.73 3.94 0.70
C ALA A 63 6.11 5.12 1.48
N ALA A 64 6.22 6.34 0.94
CA ALA A 64 5.63 7.54 1.52
C ALA A 64 4.21 7.85 0.99
N GLY A 65 3.67 7.08 0.04
CA GLY A 65 2.29 7.21 -0.40
C GLY A 65 1.31 6.47 0.53
N GLY A 66 0.00 6.69 0.37
CA GLY A 66 -1.01 6.07 1.24
C GLY A 66 -0.91 4.55 1.38
N VAL A 67 -0.83 3.82 0.26
CA VAL A 67 -0.66 2.34 0.28
C VAL A 67 0.72 1.90 0.76
N GLY A 68 1.75 2.71 0.47
CA GLY A 68 3.13 2.43 0.86
C GLY A 68 3.33 2.53 2.37
N ILE A 69 2.82 3.59 3.00
CA ILE A 69 2.85 3.76 4.46
C ILE A 69 2.13 2.58 5.12
N ALA A 70 0.94 2.23 4.64
CA ALA A 70 0.20 1.09 5.17
C ALA A 70 0.97 -0.23 5.02
N ALA A 71 1.65 -0.46 3.88
CA ALA A 71 2.46 -1.65 3.67
C ALA A 71 3.70 -1.70 4.59
N VAL A 72 4.34 -0.56 4.85
CA VAL A 72 5.45 -0.45 5.82
C VAL A 72 4.97 -0.83 7.22
N GLU A 73 3.91 -0.20 7.71
CA GLU A 73 3.41 -0.46 9.08
C GLU A 73 2.94 -1.91 9.25
N ILE A 74 2.15 -2.43 8.31
CA ILE A 74 1.68 -3.82 8.33
C ILE A 74 2.88 -4.78 8.27
N GLY A 75 3.87 -4.51 7.41
CA GLY A 75 5.09 -5.31 7.34
C GLY A 75 5.82 -5.38 8.69
N LYS A 76 5.96 -4.25 9.39
CA LYS A 76 6.56 -4.20 10.72
C LYS A 76 5.73 -4.93 11.77
N ILE A 77 4.42 -4.79 11.73
CA ILE A 77 3.48 -5.51 12.61
C ILE A 77 3.60 -7.03 12.46
N LEU A 78 3.86 -7.50 11.24
CA LEU A 78 4.06 -8.92 10.91
C LEU A 78 5.49 -9.41 11.21
N GLY A 79 6.38 -8.56 11.73
CA GLY A 79 7.75 -8.94 12.10
C GLY A 79 8.71 -9.03 10.91
N ALA A 80 8.40 -8.38 9.79
CA ALA A 80 9.31 -8.31 8.66
C ALA A 80 10.42 -7.27 8.88
N ARG A 81 11.53 -7.47 8.16
CA ARG A 81 12.54 -6.43 7.92
C ARG A 81 12.10 -5.62 6.71
N VAL A 82 11.81 -4.33 6.90
CA VAL A 82 11.23 -3.47 5.86
C VAL A 82 12.29 -2.54 5.27
N ILE A 83 12.46 -2.63 3.96
CA ILE A 83 13.25 -1.72 3.14
C ILE A 83 12.26 -0.84 2.35
N ALA A 84 12.32 0.46 2.58
CA ALA A 84 11.47 1.44 1.91
C ALA A 84 12.24 2.17 0.79
N THR A 85 11.56 2.51 -0.29
CA THR A 85 12.10 3.44 -1.29
C THR A 85 11.16 4.64 -1.49
N ALA A 86 11.76 5.83 -1.60
CA ALA A 86 11.06 7.07 -1.90
C ALA A 86 12.02 8.08 -2.56
N GLY A 87 11.48 9.18 -3.12
CA GLY A 87 12.26 10.12 -3.92
C GLY A 87 12.54 11.47 -3.24
N SER A 88 12.59 11.52 -1.91
CA SER A 88 13.07 12.70 -1.17
C SER A 88 13.38 12.35 0.29
N ALA A 89 14.28 13.12 0.91
CA ALA A 89 14.61 12.99 2.33
C ALA A 89 13.38 13.05 3.25
N GLU A 90 12.44 13.96 2.99
CA GLU A 90 11.19 14.11 3.76
C GLU A 90 10.32 12.85 3.70
N LYS A 91 10.21 12.24 2.52
CA LYS A 91 9.45 11.00 2.31
C LYS A 91 10.12 9.80 2.96
N LEU A 92 11.45 9.75 2.96
CA LEU A 92 12.21 8.71 3.62
C LEU A 92 12.12 8.84 5.14
N ALA A 93 12.15 10.07 5.68
CA ALA A 93 11.91 10.32 7.10
C ALA A 93 10.52 9.82 7.51
N ALA A 94 9.48 10.09 6.71
CA ALA A 94 8.14 9.56 6.94
C ALA A 94 8.12 8.03 6.94
N ALA A 95 8.75 7.36 5.97
CA ALA A 95 8.81 5.90 5.95
C ALA A 95 9.49 5.31 7.21
N ARG A 96 10.56 5.96 7.69
CA ARG A 96 11.26 5.57 8.92
C ARG A 96 10.41 5.78 10.17
N GLU A 97 9.68 6.90 10.26
CA GLU A 97 8.75 7.19 11.35
C GLU A 97 7.66 6.11 11.48
N HIS A 98 7.23 5.54 10.35
CA HIS A 98 6.25 4.45 10.28
C HIS A 98 6.88 3.06 10.41
N GLY A 99 8.19 2.99 10.65
CA GLY A 99 8.89 1.78 11.07
C GLY A 99 9.79 1.12 10.04
N ALA A 100 10.01 1.71 8.85
CA ALA A 100 10.97 1.16 7.90
C ALA A 100 12.39 1.07 8.51
N ASP A 101 13.01 -0.10 8.45
CA ASP A 101 14.36 -0.32 8.99
C ASP A 101 15.41 0.38 8.12
N HIS A 102 15.22 0.30 6.81
CA HIS A 102 16.05 0.98 5.81
C HIS A 102 15.19 1.82 4.87
N ALA A 103 15.73 2.94 4.42
CA ALA A 103 15.06 3.83 3.50
C ALA A 103 16.08 4.31 2.45
N ILE A 104 15.79 4.08 1.18
CA ILE A 104 16.67 4.35 0.03
C ILE A 104 16.06 5.48 -0.80
N ASP A 105 16.86 6.53 -1.04
CA ASP A 105 16.50 7.53 -2.04
C ASP A 105 16.84 7.02 -3.44
N TYR A 106 15.82 6.62 -4.21
CA TYR A 106 16.04 6.09 -5.56
C TYR A 106 16.52 7.14 -6.56
N ARG A 107 16.57 8.43 -6.19
CA ARG A 107 17.12 9.50 -7.02
C ARG A 107 18.62 9.67 -6.86
N GLU A 108 19.16 9.24 -5.71
CA GLU A 108 20.57 9.41 -5.35
C GLU A 108 21.35 8.09 -5.46
N ALA A 109 20.68 6.95 -5.35
CA ALA A 109 21.30 5.63 -5.41
C ALA A 109 20.48 4.63 -6.24
N ASP A 110 21.17 3.62 -6.79
CA ASP A 110 20.50 2.47 -7.38
C ASP A 110 19.92 1.59 -6.26
N PHE A 111 18.59 1.61 -6.13
CA PHE A 111 17.91 0.85 -5.08
C PHE A 111 18.14 -0.66 -5.19
N ARG A 112 18.43 -1.20 -6.39
CA ARG A 112 18.71 -2.62 -6.57
C ARG A 112 20.02 -2.99 -5.88
N GLU A 113 21.07 -2.19 -6.07
CA GLU A 113 22.37 -2.40 -5.44
C GLU A 113 22.26 -2.28 -3.92
N GLU A 114 21.55 -1.26 -3.43
CA GLU A 114 21.30 -1.05 -2.01
C GLU A 114 20.50 -2.21 -1.39
N VAL A 115 19.44 -2.70 -2.03
CA VAL A 115 18.68 -3.86 -1.54
C VAL A 115 19.58 -5.08 -1.45
N LEU A 116 20.40 -5.34 -2.47
CA LEU A 116 21.34 -6.47 -2.45
C LEU A 116 22.38 -6.29 -1.34
N ALA A 117 22.95 -5.11 -1.15
CA ALA A 117 23.89 -4.83 -0.08
C ALA A 117 23.27 -5.04 1.31
N LEU A 118 22.04 -4.56 1.51
CA LEU A 118 21.31 -4.72 2.77
C LEU A 118 20.92 -6.17 3.04
N THR A 119 20.85 -7.03 2.03
CA THR A 119 20.42 -8.43 2.12
C THR A 119 21.57 -9.42 1.86
N ASP A 120 22.82 -8.98 1.97
CA ASP A 120 24.01 -9.82 1.75
C ASP A 120 23.99 -10.55 0.39
N GLY A 121 23.47 -9.88 -0.64
CA GLY A 121 23.30 -10.38 -2.00
C GLY A 121 22.10 -11.32 -2.21
N ARG A 122 21.34 -11.65 -1.15
CA ARG A 122 20.19 -12.57 -1.24
C ARG A 122 19.01 -11.95 -1.98
N GLY A 123 18.73 -10.67 -1.76
CA GLY A 123 17.54 -9.97 -2.26
C GLY A 123 16.35 -9.98 -1.29
N ALA A 124 15.28 -9.29 -1.68
CA ALA A 124 14.04 -9.18 -0.90
C ALA A 124 13.12 -10.40 -1.12
N ASP A 125 12.53 -10.92 -0.05
CA ASP A 125 11.59 -12.05 -0.07
C ASP A 125 10.25 -11.65 -0.68
N VAL A 126 9.76 -10.46 -0.29
CA VAL A 126 8.47 -9.92 -0.70
C VAL A 126 8.67 -8.51 -1.22
N ILE A 127 8.10 -8.20 -2.39
CA ILE A 127 8.16 -6.87 -3.00
C ILE A 127 6.74 -6.35 -3.23
N TYR A 128 6.47 -5.17 -2.67
CA TYR A 128 5.21 -4.44 -2.79
C TYR A 128 5.43 -3.24 -3.71
N ASP A 129 4.88 -3.28 -4.93
CA ASP A 129 5.16 -2.28 -5.97
C ASP A 129 3.89 -1.57 -6.48
N PRO A 130 3.59 -0.35 -6.00
CA PRO A 130 2.53 0.49 -6.55
C PRO A 130 3.00 1.39 -7.73
N VAL A 131 4.27 1.28 -8.14
CA VAL A 131 4.91 2.18 -9.12
C VAL A 131 4.95 1.55 -10.50
N GLY A 132 5.51 0.35 -10.61
CA GLY A 132 5.74 -0.31 -11.88
C GLY A 132 6.89 0.31 -12.70
N GLY A 133 6.92 -0.04 -13.99
CA GLY A 133 7.91 0.38 -14.97
C GLY A 133 9.26 -0.25 -14.68
N GLU A 134 10.31 0.55 -14.84
CA GLU A 134 11.68 0.15 -14.53
C GLU A 134 11.86 -0.29 -13.07
N VAL A 135 11.07 0.28 -12.14
CA VAL A 135 11.10 -0.12 -10.71
C VAL A 135 10.76 -1.60 -10.56
N PHE A 136 9.72 -2.08 -11.25
CA PHE A 136 9.35 -3.50 -11.23
C PHE A 136 10.41 -4.38 -11.89
N GLU A 137 10.96 -3.94 -13.03
CA GLU A 137 12.00 -4.69 -13.76
C GLU A 137 13.26 -4.87 -12.91
N GLN A 138 13.70 -3.81 -12.22
CA GLN A 138 14.86 -3.88 -11.32
C GLN A 138 14.52 -4.63 -10.03
N SER A 139 13.27 -4.56 -9.55
CA SER A 139 12.78 -5.38 -8.43
C SER A 139 12.94 -6.87 -8.69
N LEU A 140 12.60 -7.36 -9.89
CA LEU A 140 12.84 -8.76 -10.27
C LEU A 140 14.34 -9.14 -10.26
N ARG A 141 15.25 -8.17 -10.33
CA ARG A 141 16.69 -8.40 -10.27
C ARG A 141 17.25 -8.40 -8.84
N CYS A 142 16.63 -7.69 -7.90
CA CYS A 142 16.94 -7.75 -6.46
C CYS A 142 15.94 -8.57 -5.62
N ILE A 143 15.02 -9.31 -6.24
CA ILE A 143 14.19 -10.30 -5.55
C ILE A 143 15.02 -11.54 -5.19
N ALA A 144 14.72 -12.12 -4.03
CA ALA A 144 15.30 -13.37 -3.56
C ALA A 144 14.81 -14.59 -4.34
N PHE A 145 15.55 -15.68 -4.24
CA PHE A 145 15.09 -17.00 -4.66
C PHE A 145 13.78 -17.34 -3.93
N GLU A 146 12.78 -17.88 -4.64
CA GLU A 146 11.42 -18.13 -4.14
C GLU A 146 10.63 -16.88 -3.69
N GLY A 147 11.13 -15.69 -4.04
CA GLY A 147 10.49 -14.43 -3.68
C GLY A 147 9.18 -14.16 -4.42
N ARG A 148 8.41 -13.23 -3.88
CA ARG A 148 7.07 -12.85 -4.34
C ARG A 148 7.00 -11.36 -4.60
N ILE A 149 6.48 -10.96 -5.76
CA ILE A 149 6.26 -9.54 -6.10
C ILE A 149 4.80 -9.30 -6.48
N MET A 150 4.22 -8.20 -6.00
CA MET A 150 2.87 -7.77 -6.38
C MET A 150 2.93 -6.40 -7.06
N PRO A 151 2.49 -6.30 -8.33
CA PRO A 151 2.14 -5.02 -8.92
C PRO A 151 0.80 -4.56 -8.31
N VAL A 152 0.88 -3.65 -7.35
CA VAL A 152 -0.28 -3.05 -6.66
C VAL A 152 -0.88 -1.93 -7.50
N GLY A 153 -0.06 -1.27 -8.30
CA GLY A 153 -0.45 -0.13 -9.11
C GLY A 153 0.61 0.25 -10.13
N PHE A 154 0.28 1.25 -10.95
CA PHE A 154 1.07 1.69 -12.09
C PHE A 154 1.35 3.18 -12.02
N ALA A 155 1.74 3.71 -10.85
CA ALA A 155 1.96 5.14 -10.68
C ALA A 155 3.05 5.71 -11.61
N GLY A 156 3.95 4.86 -12.11
CA GLY A 156 4.94 5.19 -13.15
C GLY A 156 4.35 5.36 -14.55
N GLY A 157 3.10 4.95 -14.80
CA GLY A 157 2.37 5.16 -16.05
C GLY A 157 2.60 4.08 -17.12
N ALA A 158 3.48 3.11 -16.88
CA ALA A 158 3.67 1.97 -17.75
C ALA A 158 2.96 0.73 -17.20
N ILE A 159 2.55 -0.19 -18.09
CA ILE A 159 2.11 -1.55 -17.72
C ILE A 159 3.31 -2.48 -17.93
N GLN A 160 3.68 -3.23 -16.91
CA GLN A 160 4.92 -4.01 -16.92
C GLN A 160 4.77 -5.27 -17.77
N GLN A 161 5.82 -5.58 -18.52
CA GLN A 161 5.99 -6.90 -19.12
C GLN A 161 6.73 -7.79 -18.14
N ILE A 162 6.24 -9.01 -17.95
CA ILE A 162 6.82 -9.96 -17.00
C ILE A 162 7.68 -10.96 -17.79
N PRO A 163 9.02 -10.88 -17.68
CA PRO A 163 9.91 -11.77 -18.43
C PRO A 163 9.90 -13.18 -17.81
N ALA A 164 9.29 -14.15 -18.49
CA ALA A 164 9.10 -15.51 -17.96
C ALA A 164 10.41 -16.22 -17.55
N ASN A 165 11.54 -15.88 -18.17
CA ASN A 165 12.84 -16.47 -17.86
C ASN A 165 13.30 -16.15 -16.42
N ILE A 166 13.04 -14.95 -15.90
CA ILE A 166 13.45 -14.62 -14.53
C ILE A 166 12.59 -15.34 -13.50
N LEU A 167 11.31 -15.55 -13.82
CA LEU A 167 10.40 -16.35 -13.00
C LEU A 167 10.93 -17.76 -12.82
N LEU A 168 11.34 -18.39 -13.93
CA LEU A 168 11.89 -19.73 -13.94
C LEU A 168 13.22 -19.83 -13.18
N VAL A 169 14.18 -18.93 -13.46
CA VAL A 169 15.55 -19.05 -12.93
C VAL A 169 15.62 -18.77 -11.43
N LYS A 170 14.78 -17.87 -10.91
CA LYS A 170 14.73 -17.54 -9.48
C LYS A 170 13.59 -18.23 -8.71
N THR A 171 12.76 -19.03 -9.38
CA THR A 171 11.55 -19.62 -8.81
C THR A 171 10.61 -18.56 -8.19
N VAL A 172 10.49 -17.39 -8.83
CA VAL A 172 9.73 -16.27 -8.26
C VAL A 172 8.27 -16.27 -8.72
N SER A 173 7.40 -15.73 -7.87
CA SER A 173 5.98 -15.55 -8.16
C SER A 173 5.64 -14.08 -8.39
N VAL A 174 4.88 -13.81 -9.45
CA VAL A 174 4.18 -12.52 -9.61
C VAL A 174 2.73 -12.71 -9.20
N VAL A 175 2.30 -11.99 -8.18
CA VAL A 175 0.99 -12.14 -7.55
C VAL A 175 0.10 -10.97 -7.93
N GLY A 176 -0.95 -11.21 -8.71
CA GLY A 176 -1.92 -10.19 -9.10
C GLY A 176 -3.06 -10.07 -8.08
N MET A 177 -3.48 -8.83 -7.80
CA MET A 177 -4.66 -8.56 -6.99
C MET A 177 -5.47 -7.42 -7.58
N ASN A 178 -6.70 -7.71 -8.00
CA ASN A 178 -7.69 -6.68 -8.26
C ASN A 178 -8.56 -6.51 -7.02
N PHE A 179 -8.14 -5.62 -6.11
CA PHE A 179 -8.89 -5.40 -4.87
C PHE A 179 -10.33 -4.93 -5.15
N GLY A 180 -10.54 -4.21 -6.26
CA GLY A 180 -11.86 -3.77 -6.72
C GLY A 180 -12.86 -4.91 -6.97
N THR A 181 -12.40 -6.12 -7.30
CA THR A 181 -13.27 -7.31 -7.40
C THR A 181 -13.84 -7.72 -6.05
N TYR A 182 -13.13 -7.45 -4.95
CA TYR A 182 -13.58 -7.80 -3.60
C TYR A 182 -14.44 -6.72 -2.96
N VAL A 183 -14.24 -5.45 -3.32
CA VAL A 183 -14.92 -4.33 -2.64
C VAL A 183 -15.90 -3.55 -3.52
N GLY A 184 -16.02 -3.87 -4.81
CA GLY A 184 -17.10 -3.33 -5.64
C GLY A 184 -16.76 -2.23 -6.64
N TRP A 185 -15.56 -2.23 -7.20
CA TRP A 185 -15.15 -1.28 -8.26
C TRP A 185 -14.98 -1.97 -9.63
N SER A 186 -15.27 -3.27 -9.73
CA SER A 186 -15.18 -4.03 -10.98
C SER A 186 -16.57 -4.30 -11.57
N PRO A 187 -16.72 -4.40 -12.91
CA PRO A 187 -18.00 -4.74 -13.55
C PRO A 187 -18.63 -6.03 -13.02
N ASN A 188 -17.79 -6.98 -12.62
CA ASN A 188 -18.16 -8.14 -11.83
C ASN A 188 -17.37 -8.06 -10.51
N ASP A 189 -18.08 -8.04 -9.39
CA ASP A 189 -17.49 -8.07 -8.05
C ASP A 189 -18.15 -9.16 -7.21
N ILE A 190 -17.46 -9.55 -6.14
CA ILE A 190 -17.87 -10.61 -5.22
C ILE A 190 -17.96 -10.08 -3.79
N ARG A 191 -18.36 -8.81 -3.62
CA ARG A 191 -18.29 -8.11 -2.31
C ARG A 191 -19.07 -8.80 -1.20
N TYR A 192 -20.20 -9.42 -1.54
CA TYR A 192 -21.02 -10.19 -0.59
C TYR A 192 -20.38 -11.54 -0.23
N GLU A 193 -19.71 -12.20 -1.19
CA GLU A 193 -19.01 -13.47 -0.93
C GLU A 193 -17.77 -13.25 -0.05
N MET A 194 -17.20 -12.04 -0.10
CA MET A 194 -15.98 -11.66 0.61
C MET A 194 -16.25 -10.90 1.90
N GLU A 195 -17.52 -10.63 2.24
CA GLU A 195 -17.92 -9.77 3.36
C GLU A 195 -17.24 -10.17 4.67
N ASP A 196 -17.34 -11.44 5.07
CA ASP A 196 -16.76 -11.94 6.31
C ASP A 196 -15.25 -11.70 6.37
N ARG A 197 -14.53 -11.94 5.26
CA ARG A 197 -13.08 -11.73 5.20
C ARG A 197 -12.72 -10.25 5.27
N LEU A 198 -13.49 -9.40 4.59
CA LEU A 198 -13.27 -7.96 4.56
C LEU A 198 -13.58 -7.33 5.93
N ARG A 199 -14.65 -7.75 6.60
CA ARG A 199 -14.96 -7.33 7.98
C ARG A 199 -13.87 -7.78 8.95
N ALA A 200 -13.48 -9.06 8.93
CA ALA A 200 -12.41 -9.56 9.78
C ALA A 200 -11.07 -8.85 9.54
N GLY A 201 -10.75 -8.50 8.27
CA GLY A 201 -9.59 -7.70 7.93
C GLY A 201 -9.66 -6.28 8.47
N MET A 202 -10.82 -5.63 8.36
CA MET A 202 -11.04 -4.30 8.91
C MET A 202 -10.99 -4.27 10.44
N ASP A 203 -11.63 -5.23 11.11
CA ASP A 203 -11.60 -5.36 12.57
C ASP A 203 -10.16 -5.52 13.07
N ARG A 204 -9.34 -6.30 12.35
CA ARG A 204 -7.93 -6.46 12.66
C ARG A 204 -7.14 -5.16 12.50
N LEU A 205 -7.41 -4.40 11.44
CA LEU A 205 -6.78 -3.11 11.20
C LEU A 205 -7.17 -2.10 12.28
N PHE A 206 -8.44 -2.02 12.67
CA PHE A 206 -8.89 -1.16 13.76
C PHE A 206 -8.28 -1.55 15.10
N ALA A 207 -8.20 -2.84 15.42
CA ALA A 207 -7.50 -3.30 16.61
C ALA A 207 -6.03 -2.85 16.63
N TRP A 208 -5.29 -2.97 15.52
CA TRP A 208 -3.91 -2.49 15.45
C TRP A 208 -3.79 -0.96 15.54
N PHE A 209 -4.79 -0.21 15.08
CA PHE A 209 -4.85 1.23 15.28
C PHE A 209 -5.05 1.59 16.76
N GLU A 210 -6.01 0.96 17.42
CA GLU A 210 -6.29 1.18 18.85
C GLU A 210 -5.12 0.76 19.75
N GLU A 211 -4.35 -0.26 19.34
CA GLU A 211 -3.08 -0.65 19.95
C GLU A 211 -1.94 0.37 19.70
N GLY A 212 -2.16 1.41 18.88
CA GLY A 212 -1.18 2.43 18.53
C GLY A 212 -0.11 1.97 17.52
N ARG A 213 -0.34 0.84 16.84
CA ARG A 213 0.61 0.20 15.92
C ARG A 213 0.44 0.66 14.47
N LEU A 214 -0.76 1.14 14.10
CA LEU A 214 -1.01 1.82 12.84
C LEU A 214 -1.16 3.32 13.08
N LYS A 215 -0.49 4.14 12.27
CA LYS A 215 -0.48 5.59 12.36
C LYS A 215 -0.83 6.15 10.97
N PRO A 216 -2.12 6.07 10.57
CA PRO A 216 -2.59 6.59 9.29
C PRO A 216 -2.19 8.06 9.12
N ARG A 217 -1.46 8.37 8.04
CA ARG A 217 -0.99 9.72 7.75
C ARG A 217 -1.89 10.42 6.73
N VAL A 218 -2.49 11.52 7.16
CA VAL A 218 -3.16 12.51 6.30
C VAL A 218 -2.27 13.76 6.25
N ASP A 219 -1.77 14.09 5.08
CA ASP A 219 -0.80 15.19 4.88
C ASP A 219 -1.50 16.54 4.72
N MET A 220 -2.63 16.52 4.02
CA MET A 220 -3.37 17.70 3.62
C MET A 220 -4.86 17.43 3.69
N THR A 221 -5.60 18.42 4.16
CA THR A 221 -7.06 18.44 4.19
C THR A 221 -7.55 19.63 3.38
N PHE A 222 -8.59 19.43 2.59
CA PHE A 222 -9.25 20.48 1.82
C PHE A 222 -10.77 20.41 2.07
N PRO A 223 -11.50 21.53 1.98
CA PRO A 223 -12.95 21.47 1.91
C PRO A 223 -13.40 20.83 0.59
N LEU A 224 -14.67 20.44 0.49
CA LEU A 224 -15.22 19.78 -0.70
C LEU A 224 -15.03 20.63 -1.98
N GLU A 225 -15.23 21.94 -1.88
CA GLU A 225 -15.02 22.91 -2.96
C GLU A 225 -13.56 22.99 -3.41
N GLY A 226 -12.63 22.62 -2.52
CA GLY A 226 -11.18 22.55 -2.74
C GLY A 226 -10.73 21.33 -3.53
N PHE A 227 -11.64 20.53 -4.09
CA PHE A 227 -11.31 19.30 -4.84
C PHE A 227 -10.22 19.50 -5.91
N LYS A 228 -10.25 20.60 -6.66
CA LYS A 228 -9.25 20.87 -7.71
C LYS A 228 -7.83 20.97 -7.14
N ASP A 229 -7.68 21.66 -6.02
CA ASP A 229 -6.38 21.85 -5.36
C ASP A 229 -5.92 20.54 -4.69
N ALA A 230 -6.85 19.79 -4.10
CA ALA A 230 -6.58 18.45 -3.57
C ALA A 230 -6.05 17.51 -4.67
N MET A 231 -6.68 17.50 -5.85
CA MET A 231 -6.23 16.70 -6.99
C MET A 231 -4.88 17.17 -7.52
N ALA A 232 -4.63 18.48 -7.58
CA ALA A 232 -3.33 19.02 -7.96
C ALA A 232 -2.21 18.60 -6.99
N ALA A 233 -2.50 18.55 -5.69
CA ALA A 233 -1.57 18.05 -4.67
C ALA A 233 -1.23 16.57 -4.87
N VAL A 234 -2.23 15.74 -5.19
CA VAL A 234 -2.02 14.31 -5.50
C VAL A 234 -1.20 14.13 -6.79
N LEU A 235 -1.56 14.83 -7.87
CA LEU A 235 -0.92 14.69 -9.17
C LEU A 235 0.52 15.22 -9.21
N SER A 236 0.82 16.25 -8.41
CA SER A 236 2.19 16.76 -8.26
C SER A 236 3.10 15.84 -7.42
N ARG A 237 2.57 14.75 -6.85
CA ARG A 237 3.30 13.75 -6.06
C ARG A 237 4.04 14.33 -4.86
N ARG A 238 3.61 15.50 -4.35
CA ARG A 238 4.22 16.15 -3.17
C ARG A 238 3.69 15.63 -1.84
N ALA A 239 2.48 15.06 -1.83
CA ALA A 239 1.85 14.56 -0.63
C ALA A 239 2.60 13.38 0.00
N ILE A 240 2.64 13.33 1.32
CA ILE A 240 3.17 12.23 2.13
C ILE A 240 2.03 11.56 2.91
N GLY A 241 1.56 10.41 2.42
CA GLY A 241 0.37 9.72 2.92
C GLY A 241 -0.86 10.00 2.07
N ARG A 242 -1.95 10.43 2.70
CA ARG A 242 -3.24 10.71 2.05
C ARG A 242 -3.55 12.20 2.01
N VAL A 243 -4.28 12.61 0.96
CA VAL A 243 -4.98 13.89 0.89
C VAL A 243 -6.45 13.61 1.17
N ALA A 244 -7.06 14.39 2.06
CA ALA A 244 -8.45 14.25 2.47
C ALA A 244 -9.27 15.45 1.97
N LEU A 245 -10.49 15.19 1.54
CA LEU A 245 -11.55 16.20 1.59
C LEU A 245 -12.30 16.02 2.90
N VAL A 246 -12.50 17.10 3.63
CA VAL A 246 -13.21 17.12 4.91
C VAL A 246 -14.33 18.14 4.82
N MET A 247 -15.51 17.75 5.30
CA MET A 247 -16.59 18.71 5.54
C MET A 247 -16.25 19.47 6.82
N GLU A 248 -16.61 20.76 6.91
CA GLU A 248 -16.55 21.47 8.19
C GLU A 248 -17.52 20.80 9.17
N GLU A 249 -17.04 20.50 10.39
CA GLU A 249 -17.86 19.97 11.49
C GLU A 249 -18.81 21.02 12.08
#